data_AF-A0AAV1KN80-F1
#
_entry.id   AF-A0AAV1KN80-F1
#
_cell.length_a   1.000
_cell.length_b   1.000
_cell.length_c   1.000
_cell.angle_alpha   90.00
_cell.angle_beta   90.00
_cell.angle_gamma   90.00
#
_symmetry.space_group_name_H-M   'P 1'
#
loop_
_entity.id
_entity.type
_entity.pdbx_description
1 polymer ?
#
loop_
_entity_poly.entity_id
_entity_poly.type
_entity_poly.pdbx_seq_one_letter_code
_entity_poly.pdbx_strand_id
1 'polypeptide(L)'
;MYKYCIVPKCTNTSIKTPEKLFFNVPKDPNFVEKWYSIVKRDDKTTPSAQATRNCCEDHFDLEEDMENYVKFKLLGEKLKLKKRVLPHKFECQKPQKKKIDRPGFKKRQDIEYFERVLSRDIGQEDLLLHSIEVVECENQDSNNLST
;
A
#
# COMPACT_ATOMS: atom_id res chain seq x y z
N MET A 1 22.66 -3.37 -9.05
CA MET A 1 21.96 -3.08 -10.32
C MET A 1 20.60 -2.49 -9.99
N TYR A 2 20.26 -1.32 -10.55
CA TYR A 2 19.00 -0.63 -10.27
C TYR A 2 17.82 -1.30 -10.99
N LYS A 3 16.79 -1.70 -10.24
CA LYS A 3 15.54 -2.25 -10.78
C LYS A 3 14.37 -1.39 -10.31
N TYR A 4 13.39 -1.20 -11.18
CA TYR A 4 12.14 -0.52 -10.87
C TYR A 4 10.96 -1.30 -11.43
N CYS A 5 9.80 -1.20 -10.77
CA CYS A 5 8.61 -1.87 -11.23
C CYS A 5 8.06 -1.22 -12.51
N ILE A 6 7.67 -2.05 -13.49
CA ILE A 6 7.05 -1.60 -14.74
C ILE A 6 5.64 -1.02 -14.55
N VAL A 7 4.95 -1.41 -13.46
CA VAL A 7 3.55 -1.07 -13.23
C VAL A 7 3.37 0.43 -12.97
N PRO A 8 2.50 1.14 -13.72
CA PRO A 8 2.19 2.54 -13.47
C PRO A 8 1.72 2.76 -12.04
N LYS A 9 2.12 3.90 -11.44
CA LYS A 9 1.85 4.28 -10.04
C LYS A 9 2.52 3.41 -8.97
N CYS A 10 3.20 2.32 -9.35
CA CYS A 10 4.06 1.58 -8.43
C CYS A 10 5.38 2.34 -8.23
N THR A 11 5.74 2.61 -6.98
CA THR A 11 6.96 3.34 -6.62
C THR A 11 8.07 2.43 -6.07
N ASN A 12 7.85 1.11 -6.10
CA ASN A 12 8.81 0.11 -5.65
C ASN A 12 10.02 0.08 -6.58
N THR A 13 11.20 0.19 -5.99
CA THR A 13 12.50 0.09 -6.67
C THR A 13 13.46 -0.71 -5.81
N SER A 14 14.50 -1.28 -6.40
CA SER A 14 15.52 -2.03 -5.66
C SER A 14 16.28 -1.19 -4.62
N ILE A 15 16.14 0.14 -4.66
CA ILE A 15 16.72 1.05 -3.67
C ILE A 15 15.73 1.31 -2.53
N LYS A 16 14.47 1.62 -2.86
CA LYS A 16 13.44 1.93 -1.85
C LYS A 16 12.97 0.70 -1.09
N THR A 17 12.94 -0.44 -1.78
CA THR A 17 12.43 -1.71 -1.26
C THR A 17 13.42 -2.82 -1.61
N PRO A 18 14.58 -2.89 -0.94
CA PRO A 18 15.63 -3.86 -1.24
C PRO A 18 15.25 -5.30 -0.88
N GLU A 19 14.36 -5.47 0.10
CA GLU A 19 13.87 -6.78 0.55
C GLU A 19 12.84 -7.39 -0.41
N LYS A 20 12.19 -6.54 -1.23
CA LYS A 20 11.16 -6.99 -2.16
C LYS A 20 11.75 -7.68 -3.38
N LEU A 21 11.04 -8.70 -3.84
CA LEU A 21 11.45 -9.45 -5.02
C LEU A 21 11.03 -8.73 -6.30
N PHE A 22 11.92 -8.80 -7.30
CA PHE A 22 11.71 -8.26 -8.64
C PHE A 22 11.87 -9.35 -9.67
N PHE A 23 10.79 -9.63 -10.40
CA PHE A 23 10.72 -10.61 -11.46
C PHE A 23 10.98 -9.97 -12.82
N ASN A 24 11.76 -10.64 -13.66
CA ASN A 24 11.94 -10.20 -15.05
C ASN A 24 10.66 -10.48 -15.84
N VAL A 25 10.25 -9.50 -16.65
CA VAL A 25 9.21 -9.72 -17.66
C VAL A 25 9.77 -10.66 -18.73
N PRO A 26 9.01 -11.68 -19.19
CA PRO A 26 9.47 -12.56 -20.25
C PRO A 26 9.78 -11.80 -21.55
N LYS A 27 10.57 -12.41 -22.44
CA LYS A 27 10.99 -11.78 -23.71
C LYS A 27 10.10 -12.12 -24.90
N ASP A 28 9.18 -13.08 -24.74
CA ASP A 28 8.31 -13.53 -25.82
C ASP A 28 7.36 -12.40 -26.23
N PRO A 29 7.38 -11.94 -27.50
CA PRO A 29 6.68 -10.72 -27.91
C PRO A 29 5.17 -10.78 -27.67
N ASN A 30 4.53 -11.90 -28.04
CA ASN A 30 3.10 -12.12 -27.83
C ASN A 30 2.70 -12.12 -26.34
N PHE A 31 3.63 -12.49 -25.46
CA PHE A 31 3.37 -12.52 -24.03
C PHE A 31 3.65 -11.17 -23.39
N VAL A 32 4.69 -10.47 -23.85
CA VAL A 32 5.00 -9.09 -23.47
C VAL A 32 3.82 -8.18 -23.79
N GLU A 33 3.24 -8.26 -24.98
CA GLU A 33 2.07 -7.44 -25.36
C GLU A 33 0.91 -7.61 -24.36
N LYS A 34 0.61 -8.87 -23.97
CA LYS A 34 -0.40 -9.17 -22.95
C LYS A 34 -0.04 -8.58 -21.58
N TRP A 35 1.23 -8.66 -21.18
CA TRP A 35 1.70 -8.03 -19.94
C TRP A 35 1.46 -6.53 -19.94
N TYR A 36 1.82 -5.84 -21.03
CA TYR A 36 1.67 -4.40 -21.13
C TYR A 36 0.20 -3.97 -21.12
N SER A 37 -0.66 -4.73 -21.83
CA SER A 37 -2.10 -4.54 -21.83
C SER A 37 -2.69 -4.62 -20.42
N ILE A 38 -2.32 -5.66 -19.65
CA ILE A 38 -2.83 -5.86 -18.28
C ILE A 38 -2.31 -4.79 -17.32
N VAL A 39 -1.05 -4.40 -17.48
CA VAL A 39 -0.41 -3.37 -16.66
C VAL A 39 -0.98 -1.96 -16.94
N LYS A 40 -1.78 -1.81 -18.01
CA LYS A 40 -2.41 -0.53 -18.42
C LYS A 40 -1.39 0.59 -18.62
N ARG A 41 -0.25 0.24 -19.23
CA ARG A 41 0.77 1.22 -19.61
C ARG A 41 0.45 1.69 -21.02
N ASP A 42 0.31 2.99 -21.24
CA ASP A 42 -0.09 3.55 -22.53
C ASP A 42 0.83 3.05 -23.68
N ASP A 43 0.20 2.57 -24.76
CA ASP A 43 0.83 1.94 -25.94
C ASP A 43 1.76 2.87 -26.74
N LYS A 44 1.90 4.14 -26.35
CA LYS A 44 2.70 5.13 -27.09
C LYS A 44 4.20 4.89 -27.02
N THR A 45 4.68 3.95 -26.20
CA THR A 45 6.09 3.57 -26.17
C THR A 45 6.21 2.07 -26.28
N THR A 46 6.33 1.58 -27.51
CA THR A 46 6.74 0.20 -27.78
C THR A 46 8.05 -0.06 -27.04
N PRO A 47 8.10 -1.03 -26.12
CA PRO A 47 9.30 -1.28 -25.36
C PRO A 47 10.39 -1.81 -26.29
N SER A 48 11.58 -1.21 -26.22
CA SER A 48 12.76 -1.77 -26.88
C SER A 48 12.98 -3.21 -26.40
N ALA A 49 13.12 -4.14 -27.34
CA ALA A 49 13.33 -5.56 -27.06
C ALA A 49 14.59 -5.84 -26.21
N GLN A 50 15.53 -4.90 -26.16
CA GLN A 50 16.76 -5.01 -25.36
C GLN A 50 16.57 -4.61 -23.90
N ALA A 51 15.54 -3.84 -23.57
CA ALA A 51 15.41 -3.27 -22.23
C ALA A 51 14.80 -4.29 -21.26
N THR A 52 15.59 -4.75 -20.27
CA THR A 52 15.09 -5.62 -19.21
C THR A 52 14.08 -4.87 -18.34
N ARG A 53 12.85 -5.36 -18.28
CA ARG A 53 11.80 -4.82 -17.42
C ARG A 53 11.58 -5.74 -16.23
N ASN A 54 11.29 -5.13 -15.10
CA ASN A 54 11.06 -5.85 -13.86
C ASN A 54 9.67 -5.53 -13.32
N CYS A 55 9.05 -6.49 -12.65
CA CYS A 55 7.80 -6.32 -11.91
C CYS A 55 8.04 -6.75 -10.46
N CYS A 56 7.57 -5.98 -9.48
CA CYS A 56 7.72 -6.35 -8.08
C CYS A 56 6.71 -7.42 -7.65
N GLU A 57 7.02 -8.11 -6.54
CA GLU A 57 6.18 -9.15 -5.95
C GLU A 57 4.76 -8.72 -5.58
N ASP A 58 4.53 -7.46 -5.22
CA ASP A 58 3.20 -6.93 -4.87
C ASP A 58 2.13 -7.13 -5.96
N HIS A 59 2.55 -7.47 -7.19
CA HIS A 59 1.65 -7.70 -8.33
C HIS A 59 1.30 -9.18 -8.57
N PHE A 60 1.88 -10.08 -7.79
CA PHE A 60 1.72 -11.53 -7.90
C PHE A 60 1.21 -12.14 -6.60
N ASP A 61 0.79 -13.39 -6.70
CA ASP A 61 0.54 -14.23 -5.55
C ASP A 61 1.67 -15.24 -5.46
N LEU A 62 2.62 -15.01 -4.55
CA LEU A 62 3.86 -15.79 -4.51
C LEU A 62 3.61 -17.29 -4.28
N GLU A 63 2.50 -17.66 -3.65
CA GLU A 63 2.18 -19.06 -3.37
C GLU A 63 1.65 -19.77 -4.63
N GLU A 64 0.79 -19.09 -5.38
CA GLU A 64 0.11 -19.66 -6.55
C GLU A 64 0.87 -19.42 -7.88
N ASP A 65 1.54 -18.29 -8.04
CA ASP A 65 2.16 -17.88 -9.30
C ASP A 65 3.58 -18.41 -9.49
N MET A 66 4.17 -18.97 -8.44
CA MET A 66 5.56 -19.41 -8.45
C MET A 66 5.70 -20.92 -8.61
N GLU A 67 6.68 -21.35 -9.41
CA GLU A 67 7.01 -22.78 -9.52
C GLU A 67 7.76 -23.28 -8.30
N ASN A 68 8.55 -22.39 -7.69
CA ASN A 68 9.56 -22.77 -6.71
C ASN A 68 9.41 -22.09 -5.36
N TYR A 69 8.21 -21.68 -4.97
CA TYR A 69 7.97 -20.96 -3.73
C TYR A 69 8.47 -21.72 -2.50
N VAL A 70 8.10 -23.01 -2.39
CA VAL A 70 8.49 -23.86 -1.26
C VAL A 70 10.00 -24.02 -1.17
N LYS A 71 10.70 -24.34 -2.27
CA LYS A 71 12.16 -24.49 -2.23
C LYS A 71 12.86 -23.16 -2.03
N PHE A 72 12.32 -22.05 -2.54
CA PHE A 72 12.85 -20.73 -2.22
C PHE A 72 12.78 -20.46 -0.72
N LYS A 73 11.62 -20.72 -0.10
CA LYS A 73 11.41 -20.44 1.32
C LYS A 73 12.27 -21.33 2.23
N LEU A 74 12.49 -22.59 1.85
CA LEU A 74 13.24 -23.56 2.65
C LEU A 74 14.75 -23.56 2.37
N LEU A 75 15.17 -23.37 1.12
CA LEU A 75 16.56 -23.57 0.67
C LEU A 75 17.21 -22.27 0.14
N GLY A 76 16.48 -21.17 0.01
CA GLY A 76 17.01 -19.91 -0.51
C GLY A 76 17.37 -19.94 -2.01
N GLU A 77 16.72 -20.80 -2.81
CA GLU A 77 17.01 -20.94 -4.24
C GLU A 77 16.64 -19.68 -5.06
N LYS A 78 16.97 -19.62 -6.35
CA LYS A 78 16.50 -18.51 -7.19
C LYS A 78 15.00 -18.64 -7.48
N LEU A 79 14.26 -17.57 -7.21
CA LEU A 79 12.84 -17.41 -7.49
C LEU A 79 12.56 -17.49 -9.00
N LYS A 80 11.55 -18.29 -9.37
CA LYS A 80 11.07 -18.45 -10.75
C LYS A 80 9.55 -18.40 -10.78
N LEU A 81 9.01 -17.51 -11.63
CA LEU A 81 7.58 -17.46 -11.92
C LEU A 81 7.19 -18.64 -12.81
N LYS A 82 5.96 -19.13 -12.64
CA LYS A 82 5.36 -20.11 -13.55
C LYS A 82 5.34 -19.57 -14.97
N LYS A 83 5.59 -20.46 -15.93
CA LYS A 83 5.42 -20.13 -17.35
C LYS A 83 3.99 -19.62 -17.58
N ARG A 84 3.89 -18.47 -18.24
CA ARG A 84 2.62 -17.82 -18.63
C ARG A 84 1.84 -17.12 -17.51
N VAL A 85 2.43 -16.86 -16.36
CA VAL A 85 1.80 -16.01 -15.32
C VAL A 85 1.78 -14.53 -15.72
N LEU A 86 0.65 -13.88 -15.43
CA LEU A 86 0.42 -12.46 -15.64
C LEU A 86 0.22 -11.78 -14.27
N PRO A 87 0.74 -10.56 -14.05
CA PRO A 87 0.44 -9.82 -12.83
C PRO A 87 -1.05 -9.56 -12.72
N HIS A 88 -1.62 -9.80 -11.54
CA HIS A 88 -3.06 -9.76 -11.32
C HIS A 88 -3.46 -8.81 -10.17
N LYS A 89 -2.51 -8.41 -9.32
CA LYS A 89 -2.75 -7.45 -8.22
C LYS A 89 -2.32 -6.04 -8.62
N PHE A 90 -3.28 -5.10 -8.70
CA PHE A 90 -3.04 -3.70 -9.12
C PHE A 90 -3.56 -2.68 -8.11
N GLU A 91 -3.26 -2.88 -6.83
CA GLU A 91 -3.74 -1.98 -5.77
C GLU A 91 -3.24 -0.55 -5.93
N CYS A 92 -2.00 -0.38 -6.41
CA CYS A 92 -1.40 0.92 -6.73
C CYS A 92 -2.19 1.73 -7.79
N GLN A 93 -3.04 1.08 -8.59
CA GLN A 93 -3.83 1.73 -9.63
C GLN A 93 -5.25 2.07 -9.18
N LYS A 94 -5.74 1.46 -8.09
CA LYS A 94 -7.08 1.71 -7.56
C LYS A 94 -7.20 3.22 -7.22
N PRO A 95 -8.30 3.89 -7.60
CA PRO A 95 -8.51 5.28 -7.23
C PRO A 95 -8.59 5.37 -5.71
N GLN A 96 -7.54 5.93 -5.10
CA GLN A 96 -7.54 6.27 -3.69
C GLN A 96 -8.56 7.40 -3.51
N LYS A 97 -9.69 7.11 -2.86
CA LYS A 97 -10.57 8.17 -2.34
C LYS A 97 -9.79 8.85 -1.22
N LYS A 98 -8.95 9.83 -1.57
CA LYS A 98 -8.39 10.73 -0.57
C LYS A 98 -9.59 11.39 0.09
N LYS A 99 -9.87 11.05 1.35
CA LYS A 99 -10.70 11.92 2.18
C LYS A 99 -9.94 13.22 2.20
N ILE A 100 -10.47 14.23 1.50
CA ILE A 100 -9.94 15.58 1.63
C ILE A 100 -10.39 16.00 3.02
N ASP A 101 -9.58 15.68 4.03
CA ASP A 101 -9.74 16.27 5.34
C ASP A 101 -9.46 17.75 5.12
N ARG A 102 -10.53 18.54 5.06
CA ARG A 102 -10.45 19.99 5.03
C ARG A 102 -10.30 20.41 6.49
N PRO A 103 -9.06 20.62 7.00
CA PRO A 103 -8.86 20.89 8.43
C PRO A 103 -9.68 22.10 8.89
N GLY A 104 -9.90 23.08 8.00
CA GLY A 104 -10.76 24.23 8.27
C GLY A 104 -12.25 23.91 8.48
N PHE A 105 -12.80 22.89 7.82
CA PHE A 105 -14.20 22.48 8.02
C PHE A 105 -14.38 21.78 9.36
N LYS A 106 -13.48 20.83 9.68
CA LYS A 106 -13.50 20.13 10.97
C LYS A 106 -13.26 21.08 12.15
N LYS A 107 -12.29 21.99 12.03
CA LYS A 107 -12.05 23.04 13.03
C LYS A 107 -13.28 23.92 13.28
N ARG A 108 -14.04 24.30 12.24
CA ARG A 108 -15.29 25.07 12.40
C ARG A 108 -16.36 24.28 13.13
N GLN A 109 -16.55 23.00 12.78
CA GLN A 109 -17.49 22.13 13.49
C GLN A 109 -17.13 21.95 14.97
N ASP A 110 -15.84 21.76 15.26
CA ASP A 110 -15.37 21.56 16.63
C ASP A 110 -15.52 22.85 17.46
N ILE A 111 -15.26 24.03 16.88
CA ILE A 111 -15.51 25.33 17.53
C ILE A 111 -17.00 25.54 17.79
N GLU A 112 -17.86 25.31 16.79
CA GLU A 112 -19.31 25.48 16.92
C GLU A 112 -19.90 24.55 17.99
N TYR A 113 -19.40 23.31 18.07
CA TYR A 113 -19.78 22.37 19.13
C TYR A 113 -19.35 22.86 20.51
N PHE A 114 -18.10 23.31 20.65
CA PHE A 114 -17.59 23.83 21.92
C PHE A 114 -18.37 25.06 22.40
N GLU A 115 -18.64 26.01 21.51
CA GLU A 115 -19.47 27.19 21.81
C GLU A 115 -20.89 26.79 22.22
N ARG A 116 -21.48 25.79 21.55
CA ARG A 116 -22.82 25.27 21.89
C ARG A 116 -22.84 24.59 23.27
N VAL A 117 -21.79 23.85 23.63
CA VAL A 117 -21.64 23.22 24.96
C VAL A 117 -21.51 24.29 26.04
N LEU A 118 -20.71 25.33 25.80
CA LEU A 118 -20.54 26.44 26.76
C LEU A 118 -21.77 27.34 26.89
N SER A 119 -22.59 27.44 25.84
CA SER A 119 -23.77 28.33 25.82
C SER A 119 -25.03 27.70 26.40
N ARG A 120 -25.03 26.38 26.63
CA ARG A 120 -26.10 25.71 27.35
C ARG A 120 -25.65 25.55 28.80
N ASP A 121 -26.37 26.13 29.75
CA ASP A 121 -26.39 25.61 31.12
C ASP A 121 -27.04 24.22 31.05
N ILE A 122 -26.27 23.19 30.71
CA ILE A 122 -26.80 21.84 30.47
C ILE A 122 -27.18 21.23 31.82
N GLY A 123 -28.48 21.27 32.12
CA GLY A 123 -29.12 20.30 33.00
C GLY A 123 -28.92 18.87 32.46
N GLN A 124 -28.72 17.94 33.38
CA GLN A 124 -28.18 16.58 33.29
C GLN A 124 -28.72 15.62 32.18
N GLU A 125 -29.64 16.01 31.32
CA GLU A 125 -30.36 15.09 30.40
C GLU A 125 -29.73 14.92 29.00
N ASP A 126 -28.85 15.83 28.53
CA ASP A 126 -28.30 15.78 27.16
C ASP A 126 -27.05 14.88 26.99
N LEU A 127 -26.50 14.31 28.08
CA LEU A 127 -25.27 13.47 28.05
C LEU A 127 -25.47 12.05 27.51
N LEU A 128 -26.72 11.62 27.28
CA LEU A 128 -27.03 10.25 26.85
C LEU A 128 -26.99 10.03 25.32
N LEU A 129 -26.91 11.08 24.50
CA LEU A 129 -27.01 10.92 23.04
C LEU A 129 -25.66 10.71 22.33
N HIS A 130 -24.53 10.93 23.01
CA HIS A 130 -23.19 10.62 22.49
C HIS A 130 -22.39 9.99 23.63
N SER A 131 -22.25 8.67 23.60
CA SER A 131 -21.33 7.95 24.48
C SER A 131 -19.92 8.46 24.25
N ILE A 132 -19.46 9.31 25.17
CA ILE A 132 -18.06 9.67 25.32
C ILE A 132 -17.39 8.40 25.86
N GLU A 133 -16.63 7.71 25.02
CA GLU A 133 -15.67 6.73 25.52
C GLU A 133 -14.59 7.52 26.26
N VAL A 134 -14.70 7.55 27.59
CA VAL A 134 -13.68 8.08 28.48
C VAL A 134 -12.46 7.16 28.33
N VAL A 135 -11.49 7.61 27.55
CA VAL A 135 -10.17 6.97 27.51
C VAL A 135 -9.48 7.35 28.81
N GLU A 136 -9.41 6.42 29.75
CA GLU A 136 -8.56 6.53 30.92
C GLU A 136 -7.09 6.48 30.48
N CYS A 137 -6.40 7.61 30.57
CA CYS A 137 -4.96 7.66 30.43
C CYS A 137 -4.33 7.15 31.73
N GLU A 138 -3.90 5.90 31.76
CA GLU A 138 -3.03 5.41 32.82
C GLU A 138 -1.71 6.18 32.80
N ASN A 139 -1.44 6.93 33.86
CA ASN A 139 -0.15 7.56 34.10
C ASN A 139 0.84 6.48 34.60
N GLN A 140 1.67 5.98 33.69
CA GLN A 140 2.92 5.26 33.96
C GLN A 140 4.00 6.06 33.21
N ASP A 141 5.05 6.62 33.80
CA ASP A 141 5.86 6.17 34.92
C ASP A 141 6.58 7.35 35.60
N SER A 142 6.58 7.37 36.92
CA SER A 142 7.68 7.95 37.69
C SER A 142 8.12 6.90 38.70
N ASN A 143 9.29 6.31 38.44
CA ASN A 143 10.29 5.85 39.41
C ASN A 143 11.19 4.80 38.75
N ASN A 144 12.45 5.18 38.48
CA ASN A 144 13.58 4.27 38.55
C ASN A 144 14.81 5.07 38.98
N LEU A 145 14.91 5.26 40.30
CA LEU A 145 16.16 5.55 40.99
C LEU A 145 16.67 4.23 41.57
N SER A 146 17.68 3.64 40.94
CA SER A 146 18.68 2.76 41.58
C SER A 146 19.59 2.15 40.52
N THR A 147 20.83 2.64 40.40
CA THR A 147 22.07 1.95 40.81
C THR A 147 23.24 2.90 40.56
#